data_AF-A0A9N9HB72-F1
#
_entry.id   AF-A0A9N9HB72-F1
#
_cell.length_a   1.000
_cell.length_b   1.000
_cell.length_c   1.000
_cell.angle_alpha   90.00
_cell.angle_beta   90.00
_cell.angle_gamma   90.00
#
_symmetry.space_group_name_H-M   'P 1'
#
loop_
_entity.id
_entity.type
_entity.pdbx_description
1 polymer ?
#
loop_
_entity_poly.entity_id
_entity_poly.type
_entity_poly.pdbx_seq_one_letter_code
_entity_poly.pdbx_strand_id
1 'polypeptide(L)'
;AIAEATRSKLQKLPDTPINISDEIKAILPFELPIKFKSQTRAVVTALHKVFEFEKLPPTYFIELPPLPHDINDLDYSIKHLFPITERRELGKLAYYRKRLQEVYSCDKIPDHFFNLPPPMPEKPALPPAYQDIENPQLRACFPIDRANQDTNMQDIVTRLREYYAFQNIPNDYFLVKPSLPKDPSRIKTQNTYTYPITDDTEAATFIHEELIMTANPTNKPRLPTDPKMITEVNLTIPIDTPKRITETACLLRPHYYFQKLPTEWIQILETNNKTIDEMSANKE
;
A
#
# COMPACT_ATOMS: atom_id res chain seq x y z
N ALA A 1 -6.05 24.84 52.93
CA ALA A 1 -6.42 24.50 54.33
C ALA A 1 -6.05 23.06 54.72
N ILE A 2 -6.81 22.00 54.34
CA ILE A 2 -6.51 20.62 54.83
C ILE A 2 -5.19 20.05 54.25
N ALA A 3 -4.88 20.34 52.98
CA ALA A 3 -3.61 19.91 52.36
C ALA A 3 -2.37 20.65 52.89
N GLU A 4 -2.55 21.78 53.57
CA GLU A 4 -1.46 22.59 54.15
C GLU A 4 -1.07 22.06 55.54
N ALA A 5 -2.05 21.62 56.32
CA ALA A 5 -1.83 21.10 57.68
C ALA A 5 -1.14 19.72 57.70
N THR A 6 -1.27 18.92 56.64
CA THR A 6 -0.54 17.64 56.51
C THR A 6 0.88 17.82 55.99
N ARG A 7 1.16 18.91 55.26
CA ARG A 7 2.49 19.19 54.70
C ARG A 7 3.53 19.55 55.77
N SER A 8 3.09 20.11 56.91
CA SER A 8 3.97 20.54 58.00
C SER A 8 4.64 19.41 58.79
N LYS A 9 4.42 18.14 58.42
CA LYS A 9 5.05 16.96 59.06
C LYS A 9 6.00 16.18 58.14
N LEU A 10 6.18 16.61 56.88
CA LEU A 10 7.07 15.91 55.96
C LEU A 10 8.54 16.18 56.32
N GLN A 11 9.36 15.13 56.23
CA GLN A 11 10.79 15.22 56.49
C GLN A 11 11.54 15.71 55.24
N LYS A 12 12.74 16.28 55.39
CA LYS A 12 13.59 16.56 54.22
C LYS A 12 14.10 15.26 53.62
N LEU A 13 14.09 15.16 52.29
CA LEU A 13 14.64 14.00 51.59
C LEU A 13 16.16 13.89 51.85
N PRO A 14 16.69 12.71 52.26
CA PRO A 14 18.13 12.49 52.40
C PRO A 14 18.86 12.57 51.04
N ASP A 15 20.12 13.01 51.04
CA ASP A 15 20.91 13.12 49.80
C ASP A 15 21.24 11.78 49.13
N THR A 16 21.23 10.68 49.89
CA THR A 16 21.50 9.33 49.39
C THR A 16 20.37 8.36 49.77
N PRO A 17 20.00 7.43 48.88
CA PRO A 17 18.92 6.48 49.14
C PRO A 17 19.24 5.48 50.27
N ILE A 18 20.52 5.31 50.61
CA ILE A 18 20.98 4.44 51.71
C ILE A 18 20.48 4.96 53.06
N ASN A 19 20.37 6.29 53.22
CA ASN A 19 19.95 6.94 54.45
C ASN A 19 18.43 6.90 54.69
N ILE A 20 17.65 6.33 53.76
CA ILE A 20 16.21 6.10 53.95
C ILE A 20 16.02 4.86 54.84
N SER A 21 15.14 4.94 55.84
CA SER A 21 14.83 3.81 56.71
C SER A 21 14.18 2.66 55.94
N ASP A 22 14.41 1.43 56.38
CA ASP A 22 13.90 0.24 55.69
C ASP A 22 12.36 0.15 55.74
N GLU A 23 11.73 0.74 56.76
CA GLU A 23 10.27 0.90 56.84
C GLU A 23 9.70 1.69 55.65
N ILE A 24 10.39 2.76 55.24
CA ILE A 24 9.96 3.57 54.09
C ILE A 24 10.27 2.83 52.78
N LYS A 25 11.44 2.19 52.69
CA LYS A 25 11.81 1.38 51.51
C LYS A 25 10.78 0.26 51.25
N ALA A 26 10.25 -0.36 52.30
CA ALA A 26 9.24 -1.41 52.21
C ALA A 26 7.89 -0.94 51.63
N ILE A 27 7.59 0.37 51.69
CA ILE A 27 6.37 0.96 51.13
C ILE A 27 6.57 1.36 49.65
N LEU A 28 7.81 1.45 49.18
CA LEU A 28 8.09 1.86 47.81
C LEU A 28 7.67 0.76 46.82
N PRO A 29 7.07 1.13 45.68
CA PRO A 29 6.69 0.16 44.65
C PRO A 29 7.90 -0.45 43.92
N PHE A 30 9.08 0.17 44.04
CA PHE A 30 10.32 -0.25 43.39
C PHE A 30 11.52 0.06 44.30
N GLU A 31 12.60 -0.69 44.10
CA GLU A 31 13.86 -0.54 44.85
C GLU A 31 14.58 0.77 44.49
N LEU A 32 15.37 1.28 45.46
CA LEU A 32 16.32 2.37 45.27
C LEU A 32 17.75 1.81 45.24
N PRO A 33 18.65 2.34 44.39
CA PRO A 33 18.41 3.40 43.39
C PRO A 33 17.52 2.94 42.23
N ILE A 34 16.80 3.88 41.64
CA ILE A 34 15.82 3.66 40.57
C ILE A 34 16.55 3.12 39.33
N LYS A 35 16.15 1.91 38.89
CA LYS A 35 16.75 1.23 37.74
C LYS A 35 16.21 1.77 36.42
N PHE A 36 14.89 1.98 36.33
CA PHE A 36 14.23 2.38 35.08
C PHE A 36 13.52 3.73 35.20
N LYS A 37 13.64 4.59 34.18
CA LYS A 37 12.95 5.89 34.12
C LYS A 37 11.42 5.77 34.22
N SER A 38 10.85 4.65 33.79
CA SER A 38 9.42 4.37 33.93
C SER A 38 8.97 4.22 35.39
N GLN A 39 9.86 3.83 36.30
CA GLN A 39 9.58 3.66 37.73
C GLN A 39 9.60 4.98 38.49
N THR A 40 10.29 6.01 37.96
CA THR A 40 10.54 7.28 38.64
C THR A 40 9.25 7.92 39.13
N ARG A 41 8.19 7.96 38.32
CA ARG A 41 6.92 8.58 38.71
C ARG A 41 6.30 7.91 39.95
N ALA A 42 6.28 6.58 39.97
CA ALA A 42 5.69 5.82 41.07
C ALA A 42 6.49 5.98 42.36
N VAL A 43 7.83 5.90 42.26
CA VAL A 43 8.74 6.11 43.40
C VAL A 43 8.63 7.53 43.94
N VAL A 44 8.66 8.56 43.08
CA VAL A 44 8.50 9.96 43.49
C VAL A 44 7.15 10.20 44.19
N THR A 45 6.07 9.62 43.66
CA THR A 45 4.73 9.73 44.26
C THR A 45 4.68 9.10 45.65
N ALA A 46 5.36 7.95 45.85
CA ALA A 46 5.44 7.30 47.14
C ALA A 46 6.32 8.10 48.12
N LEU A 47 7.48 8.59 47.67
CA LEU A 47 8.38 9.40 48.49
C LEU A 47 7.74 10.72 48.92
N HIS A 48 6.94 11.37 48.08
CA HIS A 48 6.21 12.60 48.44
C HIS A 48 5.18 12.42 49.55
N LYS A 49 4.81 11.18 49.91
CA LYS A 49 3.95 10.93 51.08
C LYS A 49 4.69 11.09 52.40
N VAL A 50 6.02 11.03 52.38
CA VAL A 50 6.88 11.02 53.59
C VAL A 50 7.86 12.19 53.59
N PHE A 51 8.36 12.57 52.42
CA PHE A 51 9.40 13.58 52.25
C PHE A 51 8.95 14.79 51.44
N GLU A 52 9.51 15.94 51.78
CA GLU A 52 9.43 17.18 50.99
C GLU A 52 10.72 17.36 50.18
N PHE A 53 10.57 17.48 48.85
CA PHE A 53 11.64 17.76 47.89
C PHE A 53 11.06 18.31 46.59
N GLU A 54 11.86 19.01 45.79
CA GLU A 54 11.44 19.46 44.45
C GLU A 54 11.89 18.49 43.35
N LYS A 55 13.12 17.96 43.47
CA LYS A 55 13.75 17.05 42.51
C LYS A 55 14.48 15.95 43.26
N LEU A 56 14.47 14.74 42.71
CA LEU A 56 15.30 13.65 43.23
C LEU A 56 16.78 13.93 42.93
N PRO A 57 17.68 13.76 43.92
CA PRO A 57 19.11 13.80 43.68
C PRO A 57 19.56 12.73 42.67
N PRO A 58 20.63 12.96 41.88
CA PRO A 58 21.14 11.97 40.91
C PRO A 58 21.51 10.61 41.53
N THR A 59 21.91 10.60 42.79
CA THR A 59 22.23 9.40 43.61
C THR A 59 21.06 8.44 43.78
N TYR A 60 19.82 8.88 43.51
CA TYR A 60 18.63 8.05 43.52
C TYR A 60 18.42 7.29 42.22
N PHE A 61 19.27 7.49 41.21
CA PHE A 61 19.23 6.78 39.95
C PHE A 61 20.47 5.90 39.83
N ILE A 62 20.31 4.72 39.24
CA ILE A 62 21.48 3.93 38.86
C ILE A 62 22.21 4.66 37.73
N GLU A 63 23.50 4.93 37.93
CA GLU A 63 24.37 5.39 36.86
C GLU A 63 24.61 4.24 35.88
N LEU A 64 24.02 4.33 34.70
CA LEU A 64 24.22 3.35 33.65
C LEU A 64 25.57 3.60 32.96
N PRO A 65 26.33 2.55 32.62
CA PRO A 65 27.55 2.69 31.85
C PRO A 65 27.26 3.31 30.48
N PRO A 66 28.24 4.02 29.87
CA PRO A 66 28.10 4.48 28.50
C PRO A 66 27.96 3.30 27.54
N LEU A 67 27.27 3.51 26.42
CA LEU A 67 27.16 2.50 25.37
C LEU A 67 28.55 2.12 24.83
N PRO A 68 28.92 0.83 24.77
CA PRO A 68 30.19 0.41 24.23
C PRO A 68 30.29 0.71 22.72
N HIS A 69 31.51 0.88 22.24
CA HIS A 69 31.79 1.11 20.81
C HIS A 69 31.79 -0.20 20.01
N ASP A 70 32.20 -1.32 20.61
CA ASP A 70 32.10 -2.64 19.99
C ASP A 70 30.76 -3.29 20.36
N ILE A 71 30.04 -3.78 19.35
CA ILE A 71 28.80 -4.56 19.51
C ILE A 71 29.06 -5.83 20.34
N ASN A 72 30.29 -6.36 20.30
CA ASN A 72 30.65 -7.54 21.05
C ASN A 72 30.66 -7.34 22.57
N ASP A 73 30.85 -6.10 23.01
CA ASP A 73 30.87 -5.70 24.42
C ASP A 73 29.47 -5.38 24.97
N LEU A 74 28.43 -5.54 24.15
CA LEU A 74 27.05 -5.42 24.61
C LEU A 74 26.65 -6.54 25.56
N ASP A 75 25.77 -6.17 26.49
CA ASP A 75 25.13 -7.10 27.40
C ASP A 75 24.43 -8.23 26.63
N TYR A 76 24.65 -9.45 27.09
CA TYR A 76 24.18 -10.67 26.43
C TYR A 76 22.66 -10.65 26.16
N SER A 77 21.88 -10.00 27.03
CA SER A 77 20.43 -9.91 26.90
C SER A 77 19.94 -9.04 25.73
N ILE A 78 20.81 -8.20 25.16
CA ILE A 78 20.47 -7.32 24.03
C ILE A 78 21.39 -7.51 22.83
N LYS A 79 22.51 -8.23 22.97
CA LYS A 79 23.50 -8.47 21.91
C LYS A 79 22.88 -9.07 20.64
N HIS A 80 21.87 -9.93 20.77
CA HIS A 80 21.18 -10.55 19.64
C HIS A 80 20.31 -9.59 18.81
N LEU A 81 20.09 -8.35 19.27
CA LEU A 81 19.34 -7.32 18.55
C LEU A 81 20.21 -6.51 17.57
N PHE A 82 21.54 -6.73 17.56
CA PHE A 82 22.50 -5.92 16.82
C PHE A 82 23.58 -6.78 16.12
N PRO A 83 24.16 -6.30 15.00
CA PRO A 83 23.74 -5.11 14.26
C PRO A 83 22.40 -5.31 13.55
N ILE A 84 21.66 -4.22 13.32
CA ILE A 84 20.41 -4.26 12.56
C ILE A 84 20.77 -4.48 11.09
N THR A 85 20.47 -5.66 10.56
CA THR A 85 20.83 -6.07 9.19
C THR A 85 19.72 -5.81 8.19
N GLU A 86 18.46 -5.85 8.61
CA GLU A 86 17.33 -5.78 7.70
C GLU A 86 16.59 -4.45 7.80
N ARG A 87 16.27 -3.83 6.65
CA ARG A 87 15.52 -2.56 6.63
C ARG A 87 14.15 -2.62 7.29
N ARG A 88 13.47 -3.78 7.22
CA ARG A 88 12.16 -3.97 7.86
C ARG A 88 12.22 -3.83 9.39
N GLU A 89 13.38 -4.10 9.99
CA GLU A 89 13.58 -3.95 11.42
C GLU A 89 13.77 -2.50 11.86
N LEU A 90 13.97 -1.57 10.93
CA LEU A 90 13.99 -0.14 11.25
C LEU A 90 12.65 0.35 11.84
N GLY A 91 11.54 -0.34 11.54
CA GLY A 91 10.25 -0.10 12.19
C GLY A 91 10.25 -0.42 13.69
N LYS A 92 11.21 -1.20 14.19
CA LYS A 92 11.36 -1.60 15.60
C LYS A 92 12.39 -0.76 16.36
N LEU A 93 12.92 0.33 15.78
CA LEU A 93 13.98 1.13 16.40
C LEU A 93 13.63 1.68 17.77
N ALA A 94 12.36 2.07 17.99
CA ALA A 94 11.90 2.54 19.29
C ALA A 94 12.03 1.44 20.37
N TYR A 95 11.73 0.19 20.01
CA TYR A 95 11.88 -0.96 20.89
C TYR A 95 13.36 -1.26 21.17
N TYR A 96 14.21 -1.29 20.15
CA TYR A 96 15.66 -1.52 20.32
C TYR A 96 16.33 -0.44 21.17
N ARG A 97 15.96 0.83 20.95
CA ARG A 97 16.45 1.96 21.77
C ARG A 97 16.02 1.81 23.23
N LYS A 98 14.78 1.43 23.48
CA LYS A 98 14.29 1.20 24.85
C LYS A 98 15.09 0.10 25.55
N ARG A 99 15.36 -1.02 24.86
CA ARG A 99 16.17 -2.13 25.39
C ARG A 99 17.61 -1.72 25.68
N LEU A 100 18.23 -0.88 24.83
CA LEU A 100 19.55 -0.32 25.12
C LEU A 100 19.55 0.58 26.37
N GLN A 101 18.53 1.43 26.51
CA GLN A 101 18.38 2.36 27.64
C GLN A 101 18.07 1.69 28.99
N GLU A 102 17.78 0.40 28.99
CA GLU A 102 17.62 -0.40 30.22
C GLU A 102 18.97 -0.79 30.83
N VAL A 103 20.05 -0.81 30.03
CA VAL A 103 21.38 -1.29 30.44
C VAL A 103 22.45 -0.21 30.29
N TYR A 104 22.30 0.70 29.32
CA TYR A 104 23.31 1.70 28.95
C TYR A 104 22.73 3.11 28.93
N SER A 105 23.59 4.09 29.21
CA SER A 105 23.31 5.50 28.94
C SER A 105 23.47 5.77 27.44
N CYS A 106 22.35 5.90 26.73
CA CYS A 106 22.34 6.11 25.28
C CYS A 106 21.17 7.02 24.85
N ASP A 107 21.51 8.13 24.19
CA ASP A 107 20.53 9.03 23.58
C ASP A 107 20.18 8.59 22.17
N LYS A 108 21.17 8.27 21.33
CA LYS A 108 20.97 7.81 19.94
C LYS A 108 21.77 6.54 19.69
N ILE A 109 21.16 5.57 18.99
CA ILE A 109 21.87 4.37 18.53
C ILE A 109 22.93 4.80 17.50
N PRO A 110 24.23 4.50 17.72
CA PRO A 110 25.28 4.85 16.77
C PRO A 110 25.17 4.11 15.44
N ASP A 111 25.70 4.70 14.36
CA ASP A 111 25.55 4.16 13.00
C ASP A 111 26.22 2.79 12.80
N HIS A 112 27.26 2.45 13.57
CA HIS A 112 27.92 1.13 13.49
C HIS A 112 27.05 -0.03 14.01
N PHE A 113 25.97 0.26 14.76
CA PHE A 113 24.97 -0.74 15.14
C PHE A 113 24.02 -1.10 13.98
N PHE A 114 24.20 -0.48 12.81
CA PHE A 114 23.44 -0.74 11.60
C PHE A 114 24.34 -1.37 10.55
N ASN A 115 24.01 -2.57 10.11
CA ASN A 115 24.66 -3.26 8.99
C ASN A 115 23.64 -3.48 7.88
N LEU A 116 23.03 -2.38 7.44
CA LEU A 116 21.98 -2.41 6.43
C LEU A 116 22.61 -2.70 5.05
N PRO A 117 21.92 -3.46 4.18
CA PRO A 117 22.35 -3.59 2.80
C PRO A 117 22.42 -2.21 2.13
N PRO A 118 23.24 -2.04 1.08
CA PRO A 118 23.30 -0.81 0.31
C PRO A 118 21.91 -0.39 -0.16
N PRO A 119 21.58 0.93 -0.23
CA PRO A 119 20.29 1.45 -0.68
C PRO A 119 19.85 0.66 -1.92
N MET A 120 18.61 0.15 -1.92
CA MET A 120 18.11 -0.53 -3.10
C MET A 120 18.23 0.47 -4.26
N PRO A 121 18.69 0.04 -5.46
CA PRO A 121 18.73 0.92 -6.60
C PRO A 121 17.34 1.58 -6.75
N GLU A 122 17.33 2.89 -7.00
CA GLU A 122 16.09 3.65 -7.11
C GLU A 122 15.25 3.02 -8.21
N LYS A 123 14.22 2.27 -7.80
CA LYS A 123 13.31 1.64 -8.75
C LYS A 123 12.58 2.75 -9.51
N PRO A 124 12.44 2.64 -10.84
CA PRO A 124 11.67 3.60 -11.59
C PRO A 124 10.23 3.68 -11.07
N ALA A 125 9.60 4.83 -11.24
CA ALA A 125 8.19 4.99 -10.94
C ALA A 125 7.36 4.04 -11.84
N LEU A 126 6.25 3.54 -11.31
CA LEU A 126 5.32 2.75 -12.11
C LEU A 126 4.73 3.64 -13.24
N PRO A 127 4.77 3.21 -14.51
CA PRO A 127 4.20 3.99 -15.62
C PRO A 127 2.72 4.30 -15.41
N PRO A 128 2.21 5.41 -15.97
CA PRO A 128 0.79 5.78 -15.82
C PRO A 128 -0.15 4.80 -16.54
N ALA A 129 0.32 4.20 -17.64
CA ALA A 129 -0.43 3.27 -18.47
C ALA A 129 0.28 1.90 -18.48
N TYR A 130 -0.48 0.81 -18.38
CA TYR A 130 0.13 -0.52 -18.25
C TYR A 130 0.85 -0.98 -19.52
N GLN A 131 0.51 -0.40 -20.68
CA GLN A 131 1.15 -0.70 -21.96
C GLN A 131 2.63 -0.26 -21.97
N ASP A 132 3.00 0.69 -21.11
CA ASP A 132 4.36 1.23 -20.97
C ASP A 132 5.23 0.39 -20.02
N ILE A 133 4.71 -0.69 -19.42
CA ILE A 133 5.49 -1.60 -18.57
C ILE A 133 6.51 -2.35 -19.42
N GLU A 134 7.80 -2.09 -19.22
CA GLU A 134 8.90 -2.70 -19.99
C GLU A 134 8.89 -4.24 -19.95
N ASN A 135 8.54 -4.84 -18.81
CA ASN A 135 8.50 -6.30 -18.65
C ASN A 135 7.23 -6.90 -19.31
N PRO A 136 7.36 -7.72 -20.38
CA PRO A 136 6.20 -8.26 -21.10
C PRO A 136 5.37 -9.24 -20.27
N GLN A 137 5.99 -10.00 -19.35
CA GLN A 137 5.27 -10.95 -18.49
C GLN A 137 4.38 -10.22 -17.48
N LEU A 138 4.86 -9.11 -16.93
CA LEU A 138 4.03 -8.25 -16.08
C LEU A 138 2.93 -7.57 -16.90
N ARG A 139 3.27 -7.07 -18.08
CA ARG A 139 2.31 -6.42 -18.99
C ARG A 139 1.13 -7.34 -19.34
N ALA A 140 1.38 -8.64 -19.52
CA ALA A 140 0.34 -9.64 -19.81
C ALA A 140 -0.67 -9.85 -18.68
N CYS A 141 -0.37 -9.42 -17.45
CA CYS A 141 -1.32 -9.47 -16.32
C CYS A 141 -2.37 -8.35 -16.37
N PHE A 142 -2.33 -7.45 -17.36
CA PHE A 142 -3.18 -6.26 -17.45
C PHE A 142 -4.03 -6.25 -18.74
N PRO A 143 -5.23 -5.62 -18.71
CA PRO A 143 -5.83 -4.94 -17.56
C PRO A 143 -6.38 -5.93 -16.50
N ILE A 144 -6.33 -5.55 -15.23
CA ILE A 144 -6.80 -6.37 -14.11
C ILE A 144 -8.33 -6.45 -14.12
N ASP A 145 -8.87 -7.65 -14.35
CA ASP A 145 -10.28 -7.94 -14.10
C ASP A 145 -10.48 -8.51 -12.69
N ARG A 146 -11.02 -7.69 -11.78
CA ARG A 146 -11.27 -8.11 -10.39
C ARG A 146 -12.30 -9.24 -10.27
N ALA A 147 -13.14 -9.45 -11.28
CA ALA A 147 -14.20 -10.46 -11.22
C ALA A 147 -13.75 -11.85 -11.70
N ASN A 148 -12.70 -11.91 -12.52
CA ASN A 148 -12.38 -13.11 -13.30
C ASN A 148 -10.87 -13.40 -13.34
N GLN A 149 -10.18 -13.16 -12.23
CA GLN A 149 -8.75 -13.42 -12.15
C GLN A 149 -8.43 -14.70 -11.38
N ASP A 150 -7.71 -15.59 -12.07
CA ASP A 150 -7.06 -16.76 -11.46
C ASP A 150 -5.86 -16.37 -10.58
N THR A 151 -5.30 -15.17 -10.80
CA THR A 151 -4.10 -14.69 -10.10
C THR A 151 -4.46 -13.76 -8.94
N ASN A 152 -3.85 -13.98 -7.78
CA ASN A 152 -4.05 -13.13 -6.60
C ASN A 152 -3.49 -11.72 -6.83
N MET A 153 -4.26 -10.69 -6.49
CA MET A 153 -3.86 -9.28 -6.58
C MET A 153 -2.54 -9.00 -5.81
N GLN A 154 -2.31 -9.66 -4.68
CA GLN A 154 -1.07 -9.51 -3.90
C GLN A 154 0.16 -10.00 -4.68
N ASP A 155 0.02 -11.05 -5.48
CA ASP A 155 1.12 -11.58 -6.30
C ASP A 155 1.47 -10.59 -7.42
N ILE A 156 0.45 -10.01 -8.07
CA ILE A 156 0.65 -8.96 -9.08
C ILE A 156 1.35 -7.74 -8.46
N VAL A 157 0.91 -7.28 -7.29
CA VAL A 157 1.52 -6.15 -6.57
C VAL A 157 2.96 -6.47 -6.17
N THR A 158 3.21 -7.68 -5.67
CA THR A 158 4.55 -8.13 -5.26
C THR A 158 5.49 -8.14 -6.45
N ARG A 159 5.07 -8.73 -7.57
CA ARG A 159 5.82 -8.73 -8.83
C ARG A 159 6.05 -7.33 -9.37
N LEU A 160 5.05 -6.45 -9.36
CA LEU A 160 5.25 -5.04 -9.76
C LEU A 160 6.28 -4.34 -8.86
N ARG A 161 6.24 -4.59 -7.54
CA ARG A 161 7.17 -3.99 -6.56
C ARG A 161 8.58 -4.51 -6.69
N GLU A 162 8.83 -5.63 -7.36
CA GLU A 162 10.19 -6.08 -7.68
C GLU A 162 10.89 -5.08 -8.61
N TYR A 163 10.17 -4.53 -9.59
CA TYR A 163 10.72 -3.69 -10.66
C TYR A 163 10.44 -2.19 -10.48
N TYR A 164 9.32 -1.82 -9.86
CA TYR A 164 8.85 -0.44 -9.79
C TYR A 164 8.63 0.06 -8.36
N ALA A 165 8.82 1.36 -8.15
CA ALA A 165 8.41 2.06 -6.94
C ALA A 165 7.03 2.72 -7.14
N PHE A 166 6.05 2.35 -6.33
CA PHE A 166 4.73 2.98 -6.32
C PHE A 166 4.03 2.78 -4.98
N GLN A 167 3.18 3.74 -4.62
CA GLN A 167 2.28 3.63 -3.47
C GLN A 167 0.94 3.01 -3.89
N ASN A 168 0.38 3.48 -5.02
CA ASN A 168 -0.91 3.06 -5.57
C ASN A 168 -0.73 2.62 -7.02
N ILE A 169 -1.57 1.68 -7.47
CA ILE A 169 -1.64 1.27 -8.88
C ILE A 169 -2.60 2.24 -9.61
N PRO A 170 -2.21 2.82 -10.76
CA PRO A 170 -3.08 3.68 -11.56
C PRO A 170 -4.37 2.98 -11.99
N ASN A 171 -5.46 3.75 -12.18
CA ASN A 171 -6.75 3.19 -12.59
C ASN A 171 -6.71 2.50 -13.97
N ASP A 172 -5.79 2.92 -14.85
CA ASP A 172 -5.63 2.35 -16.20
C ASP A 172 -5.20 0.87 -16.18
N TYR A 173 -4.62 0.42 -15.07
CA TYR A 173 -4.23 -0.97 -14.85
C TYR A 173 -5.42 -1.87 -14.55
N PHE A 174 -6.62 -1.31 -14.34
CA PHE A 174 -7.82 -2.06 -14.02
C PHE A 174 -8.81 -2.00 -15.19
N LEU A 175 -9.52 -3.10 -15.39
CA LEU A 175 -10.63 -3.12 -16.33
C LEU A 175 -11.75 -2.22 -15.79
N VAL A 176 -11.92 -1.06 -16.42
CA VAL A 176 -12.96 -0.11 -16.04
C VAL A 176 -14.31 -0.69 -16.43
N LYS A 177 -15.11 -1.03 -15.42
CA LYS A 177 -16.50 -1.45 -15.65
C LYS A 177 -17.26 -0.30 -16.30
N PRO A 178 -17.99 -0.52 -17.40
CA PRO A 178 -18.82 0.52 -17.99
C PRO A 178 -19.84 0.98 -16.94
N SER A 179 -19.95 2.29 -16.74
CA SER A 179 -20.99 2.85 -15.87
C SER A 179 -22.36 2.50 -16.44
N LEU A 180 -23.30 2.11 -15.57
CA LEU A 180 -24.68 1.92 -15.99
C LEU A 180 -25.24 3.26 -16.53
N PRO A 181 -26.11 3.23 -17.56
CA PRO A 181 -26.84 4.42 -17.98
C PRO A 181 -27.59 5.04 -16.79
N LYS A 182 -27.57 6.38 -16.66
CA LYS A 182 -28.31 7.09 -15.59
C LYS A 182 -29.82 6.89 -15.68
N ASP A 183 -30.33 6.64 -16.88
CA ASP A 183 -31.74 6.42 -17.17
C ASP A 183 -31.94 4.93 -17.49
N PRO A 184 -32.69 4.19 -16.66
CA PRO A 184 -32.95 2.77 -16.85
C PRO A 184 -33.63 2.44 -18.19
N SER A 185 -34.45 3.34 -18.74
CA SER A 185 -35.14 3.12 -20.02
C SER A 185 -34.18 2.96 -21.21
N ARG A 186 -32.93 3.37 -21.03
CA ARG A 186 -31.86 3.30 -22.04
C ARG A 186 -31.11 1.97 -22.01
N ILE A 187 -31.37 1.14 -21.00
CA ILE A 187 -30.87 -0.24 -20.93
C ILE A 187 -31.71 -1.05 -21.92
N LYS A 188 -31.18 -1.23 -23.14
CA LYS A 188 -31.76 -2.16 -24.10
C LYS A 188 -31.21 -3.54 -23.81
N THR A 189 -32.01 -4.36 -23.18
CA THR A 189 -31.77 -5.79 -23.07
C THR A 189 -32.37 -6.51 -24.29
N GLN A 190 -31.81 -7.65 -24.66
CA GLN A 190 -32.40 -8.51 -25.70
C GLN A 190 -33.54 -9.39 -25.17
N ASN A 191 -33.87 -9.24 -23.90
CA ASN A 191 -34.83 -10.08 -23.21
C ASN A 191 -36.24 -9.50 -23.27
N THR A 192 -37.22 -10.33 -22.98
CA THR A 192 -38.65 -9.99 -22.98
C THR A 192 -39.11 -9.40 -21.64
N TYR A 193 -38.18 -9.16 -20.70
CA TYR A 193 -38.51 -8.66 -19.36
C TYR A 193 -38.93 -7.19 -19.41
N THR A 194 -39.92 -6.85 -18.59
CA THR A 194 -40.37 -5.46 -18.42
C THR A 194 -39.68 -4.87 -17.18
N TYR A 195 -39.13 -3.66 -17.31
CA TYR A 195 -38.44 -2.98 -16.21
C TYR A 195 -39.28 -1.84 -15.62
N PRO A 196 -39.28 -1.62 -14.29
CA PRO A 196 -38.57 -2.41 -13.27
C PRO A 196 -39.22 -3.79 -13.05
N ILE A 197 -38.39 -4.82 -12.83
CA ILE A 197 -38.86 -6.17 -12.49
C ILE A 197 -39.37 -6.12 -11.05
N THR A 198 -40.67 -6.35 -10.85
CA THR A 198 -41.31 -6.30 -9.52
C THR A 198 -41.56 -7.68 -8.92
N ASP A 199 -41.50 -8.74 -9.73
CA ASP A 199 -41.72 -10.12 -9.29
C ASP A 199 -40.40 -10.83 -8.92
N ASP A 200 -40.37 -11.44 -7.74
CA ASP A 200 -39.17 -12.08 -7.20
C ASP A 200 -38.78 -13.35 -7.99
N THR A 201 -39.74 -14.07 -8.57
CA THR A 201 -39.47 -15.29 -9.35
C THR A 201 -38.94 -14.96 -10.74
N GLU A 202 -39.46 -13.91 -11.35
CA GLU A 202 -38.97 -13.32 -12.59
C GLU A 202 -37.55 -12.78 -12.41
N ALA A 203 -37.29 -12.08 -11.29
CA ALA A 203 -35.98 -11.57 -10.93
C ALA A 203 -34.95 -12.70 -10.72
N ALA A 204 -35.33 -13.78 -10.05
CA ALA A 204 -34.44 -14.95 -9.85
C ALA A 204 -34.08 -15.62 -11.18
N THR A 205 -35.05 -15.74 -12.10
CA THR A 205 -34.83 -16.29 -13.44
C THR A 205 -33.91 -15.39 -14.26
N PHE A 206 -34.14 -14.07 -14.21
CA PHE A 206 -33.29 -13.07 -14.86
C PHE A 206 -31.83 -13.11 -14.37
N ILE A 207 -31.59 -13.36 -13.08
CA ILE A 207 -30.23 -13.49 -12.51
C ILE A 207 -29.52 -14.77 -12.99
N HIS A 208 -30.28 -15.84 -13.26
CA HIS A 208 -29.71 -17.12 -13.72
C HIS A 208 -29.48 -17.19 -15.23
N GLU A 209 -30.19 -16.42 -16.03
CA GLU A 209 -29.86 -16.29 -17.45
C GLU A 209 -28.54 -15.51 -17.59
N GLU A 210 -27.48 -16.15 -18.12
CA GLU A 210 -26.22 -15.50 -18.51
C GLU A 210 -26.42 -14.60 -19.74
N LEU A 211 -27.37 -13.66 -19.66
CA LEU A 211 -27.66 -12.71 -20.70
C LEU A 211 -26.62 -11.60 -20.67
N ILE A 212 -25.90 -11.46 -21.77
CA ILE A 212 -25.01 -10.33 -22.03
C ILE A 212 -25.88 -9.07 -22.14
N MET A 213 -26.13 -8.39 -21.02
CA MET A 213 -26.74 -7.06 -21.02
C MET A 213 -25.84 -6.12 -21.81
N THR A 214 -26.18 -5.86 -23.07
CA THR A 214 -25.49 -4.86 -23.90
C THR A 214 -26.04 -3.46 -23.61
N ALA A 215 -25.84 -2.99 -22.38
CA ALA A 215 -26.15 -1.62 -22.01
C ALA A 215 -25.26 -0.67 -22.83
N ASN A 216 -25.87 0.29 -23.53
CA ASN A 216 -25.14 1.40 -24.13
C ASN A 216 -25.03 2.51 -23.06
N PRO A 217 -23.86 2.71 -22.44
CA PRO A 217 -23.68 3.70 -21.37
C PRO A 217 -23.79 5.15 -21.87
N THR A 218 -23.83 5.38 -23.20
CA THR A 218 -23.77 6.71 -23.82
C THR A 218 -25.04 7.06 -24.58
N ASN A 219 -25.38 8.34 -24.69
CA ASN A 219 -26.52 8.84 -25.52
C ASN A 219 -26.35 8.62 -27.02
N LYS A 220 -25.21 8.06 -27.44
CA LYS A 220 -24.85 7.92 -28.84
C LYS A 220 -25.64 6.76 -29.47
N PRO A 221 -26.11 6.88 -30.72
CA PRO A 221 -26.67 5.74 -31.44
C PRO A 221 -25.62 4.62 -31.56
N ARG A 222 -26.08 3.37 -31.69
CA ARG A 222 -25.19 2.26 -32.05
C ARG A 222 -24.62 2.54 -33.44
N LEU A 223 -23.36 2.18 -33.64
CA LEU A 223 -22.73 2.26 -34.95
C LEU A 223 -23.53 1.42 -35.97
N PRO A 224 -24.03 2.00 -37.07
CA PRO A 224 -24.72 1.25 -38.12
C PRO A 224 -23.81 0.19 -38.74
N THR A 225 -24.36 -0.94 -39.14
CA THR A 225 -23.62 -1.99 -39.86
C THR A 225 -23.27 -1.54 -41.28
N ASP A 226 -24.22 -0.86 -41.96
CA ASP A 226 -24.00 -0.28 -43.28
C ASP A 226 -23.26 1.06 -43.14
N PRO A 227 -22.04 1.18 -43.68
CA PRO A 227 -21.27 2.42 -43.59
C PRO A 227 -21.91 3.60 -44.31
N LYS A 228 -22.80 3.37 -45.29
CA LYS A 228 -23.51 4.43 -46.01
C LYS A 228 -24.51 5.19 -45.13
N MET A 229 -24.90 4.61 -44.00
CA MET A 229 -25.79 5.27 -43.04
C MET A 229 -25.07 6.30 -42.16
N ILE A 230 -23.74 6.38 -42.24
CA ILE A 230 -22.94 7.32 -41.45
C ILE A 230 -22.82 8.61 -42.23
N THR A 231 -23.48 9.66 -41.73
CA THR A 231 -23.57 10.96 -42.43
C THR A 231 -22.70 12.03 -41.79
N GLU A 232 -22.27 11.81 -40.55
CA GLU A 232 -21.54 12.77 -39.73
C GLU A 232 -20.04 12.80 -40.04
N VAL A 233 -19.50 11.72 -40.61
CA VAL A 233 -18.07 11.56 -40.88
C VAL A 233 -17.86 10.94 -42.27
N ASN A 234 -17.00 11.54 -43.07
CA ASN A 234 -16.59 10.99 -44.36
C ASN A 234 -15.61 9.83 -44.13
N LEU A 235 -16.14 8.61 -44.10
CA LEU A 235 -15.33 7.40 -43.97
C LEU A 235 -14.89 6.89 -45.34
N THR A 236 -13.62 6.46 -45.43
CA THR A 236 -13.16 5.64 -46.55
C THR A 236 -13.18 4.18 -46.12
N ILE A 237 -14.02 3.38 -46.76
CA ILE A 237 -14.18 1.94 -46.49
C ILE A 237 -13.98 1.20 -47.82
N PRO A 238 -13.27 0.06 -47.84
CA PRO A 238 -12.73 -0.67 -46.68
C PRO A 238 -11.49 -0.03 -46.04
N ILE A 239 -11.30 -0.28 -44.74
CA ILE A 239 -10.12 0.11 -43.94
C ILE A 239 -9.02 -0.92 -44.21
N ASP A 240 -7.95 -0.47 -44.83
CA ASP A 240 -6.87 -1.29 -45.40
C ASP A 240 -5.59 -1.32 -44.55
N THR A 241 -5.50 -0.50 -43.50
CA THR A 241 -4.30 -0.38 -42.67
C THR A 241 -4.63 -0.30 -41.17
N PRO A 242 -3.79 -0.88 -40.28
CA PRO A 242 -3.98 -0.79 -38.83
C PRO A 242 -4.05 0.65 -38.30
N LYS A 243 -3.24 1.55 -38.87
CA LYS A 243 -3.24 2.98 -38.49
C LYS A 243 -4.62 3.61 -38.72
N ARG A 244 -5.25 3.32 -39.86
CA ARG A 244 -6.58 3.84 -40.20
C ARG A 244 -7.69 3.25 -39.35
N ILE A 245 -7.54 2.06 -38.76
CA ILE A 245 -8.49 1.53 -37.77
C ILE A 245 -8.57 2.48 -36.58
N THR A 246 -7.42 2.85 -36.01
CA THR A 246 -7.37 3.72 -34.82
C THR A 246 -7.89 5.11 -35.15
N GLU A 247 -7.50 5.69 -36.30
CA GLU A 247 -7.98 7.00 -36.75
C GLU A 247 -9.50 6.98 -36.97
N THR A 248 -10.03 5.96 -37.66
CA THR A 248 -11.47 5.81 -37.92
C THR A 248 -12.25 5.61 -36.62
N ALA A 249 -11.76 4.77 -35.71
CA ALA A 249 -12.38 4.57 -34.41
C ALA A 249 -12.40 5.87 -33.60
N CYS A 250 -11.32 6.66 -33.66
CA CYS A 250 -11.23 7.97 -33.01
C CYS A 250 -12.23 8.97 -33.60
N LEU A 251 -12.37 9.03 -34.93
CA LEU A 251 -13.34 9.89 -35.62
C LEU A 251 -14.80 9.52 -35.33
N LEU A 252 -15.10 8.22 -35.18
CA LEU A 252 -16.47 7.75 -34.92
C LEU A 252 -16.86 7.81 -33.45
N ARG A 253 -15.89 7.73 -32.52
CA ARG A 253 -16.14 7.72 -31.07
C ARG A 253 -17.00 8.89 -30.59
N PRO A 254 -16.88 10.13 -31.09
CA PRO A 254 -17.74 11.25 -30.70
C PRO A 254 -19.21 11.06 -31.04
N HIS A 255 -19.51 10.40 -32.17
CA HIS A 255 -20.85 10.31 -32.74
C HIS A 255 -21.57 8.99 -32.41
N TYR A 256 -20.84 7.89 -32.29
CA TYR A 256 -21.40 6.54 -32.19
C TYR A 256 -20.90 5.76 -30.97
N TYR A 257 -21.73 4.82 -30.51
CA TYR A 257 -21.33 3.81 -29.53
C TYR A 257 -21.04 2.47 -30.23
N PHE A 258 -19.83 1.96 -30.02
CA PHE A 258 -19.40 0.65 -30.48
C PHE A 258 -18.25 0.12 -29.61
N GLN A 259 -18.11 -1.19 -29.49
CA GLN A 259 -16.97 -1.81 -28.80
C GLN A 259 -15.83 -2.12 -29.79
N LYS A 260 -16.19 -2.59 -30.98
CA LYS A 260 -15.28 -2.90 -32.09
C LYS A 260 -15.88 -2.33 -33.38
N LEU A 261 -15.03 -2.00 -34.34
CA LEU A 261 -15.49 -1.69 -35.70
C LEU A 261 -16.01 -2.97 -36.36
N PRO A 262 -17.01 -2.91 -37.24
CA PRO A 262 -17.50 -4.07 -37.97
C PRO A 262 -16.39 -4.70 -38.79
N THR A 263 -16.28 -6.03 -38.72
CA THR A 263 -15.22 -6.79 -39.39
C THR A 263 -15.27 -6.62 -40.91
N GLU A 264 -16.46 -6.48 -41.46
CA GLU A 264 -16.75 -6.21 -42.87
C GLU A 264 -16.22 -4.86 -43.36
N TRP A 265 -15.90 -3.92 -42.45
CA TRP A 265 -15.24 -2.67 -42.83
C TRP A 265 -13.73 -2.80 -42.91
N ILE A 266 -13.15 -3.88 -42.40
CA ILE A 266 -11.71 -4.05 -42.26
C ILE A 266 -11.24 -5.05 -43.32
N GLN A 267 -10.45 -4.57 -44.27
CA GLN A 267 -9.81 -5.38 -45.30
C GLN A 267 -8.30 -5.15 -45.26
N ILE A 268 -7.69 -5.48 -44.13
CA ILE A 268 -6.24 -5.54 -44.03
C ILE A 268 -5.86 -6.84 -44.71
N LEU A 269 -5.33 -6.75 -45.93
CA LEU A 269 -4.65 -7.89 -46.55
C LEU A 269 -3.57 -8.30 -45.58
N GLU A 270 -3.66 -9.52 -45.03
CA GLU A 270 -2.56 -10.17 -44.35
C GLU A 270 -1.42 -10.18 -45.36
N THR A 271 -0.56 -9.18 -45.28
CA THR A 271 0.60 -9.07 -46.13
C THR A 271 1.42 -10.26 -45.69
N ASN A 272 1.40 -11.33 -46.49
CA ASN A 272 1.99 -12.61 -46.18
C ASN A 272 3.36 -12.38 -45.54
N ASN A 273 3.44 -12.49 -44.21
CA ASN A 273 4.70 -12.43 -43.46
C ASN A 273 5.59 -13.66 -43.79
N LYS A 274 5.21 -14.48 -44.77
CA LYS A 274 5.97 -15.62 -45.29
C LYS A 274 7.31 -15.25 -45.92
N THR A 275 7.59 -13.99 -46.26
CA THR A 275 8.85 -13.67 -46.98
C THR A 275 10.04 -13.37 -46.06
N ILE A 276 9.87 -13.21 -44.74
CA ILE A 276 11.01 -12.96 -43.83
C ILE A 276 11.69 -14.28 -43.40
N ASP A 277 10.95 -15.39 -43.35
CA ASP A 277 11.55 -16.71 -43.08
C ASP A 277 12.26 -17.29 -44.32
N GLU A 278 11.78 -17.02 -45.55
CA GLU A 278 12.46 -17.47 -46.78
C GLU A 278 13.73 -16.65 -47.11
N MET A 279 13.86 -15.40 -46.64
CA MET A 279 15.11 -14.63 -46.77
C MET A 279 16.13 -14.94 -45.67
N SER A 280 15.71 -15.59 -44.59
CA SER A 280 16.61 -16.06 -43.52
C SER A 280 17.17 -17.46 -43.78
N ALA A 281 16.55 -18.25 -44.68
CA ALA A 281 17.01 -19.58 -45.07
C ALA A 281 17.97 -19.61 -46.28
N ASN A 282 18.21 -18.48 -46.95
CA ASN A 282 19.14 -18.36 -48.09
C ASN A 282 20.45 -17.62 -47.73
N LYS A 283 20.81 -17.60 -46.44
CA LYS A 283 22.13 -17.20 -45.94
C LYS A 283 22.80 -18.37 -45.22
N GLU A 284 22.99 -19.48 -45.93
CA GLU A 284 24.04 -20.48 -45.65
C GLU A 284 24.84 -20.73 -46.93
#